data_AF-F4C6Y7-F1
#
_entry.id   AF-F4C6Y7-F1
#
_cell.length_a   1.000
_cell.length_b   1.000
_cell.length_c   1.000
_cell.angle_alpha   90.00
_cell.angle_beta   90.00
_cell.angle_gamma   90.00
#
_symmetry.space_group_name_H-M   'P 1'
#
loop_
_entity.id
_entity.type
_entity.pdbx_description
1 polymer ?
#
loop_
_entity_poly.entity_id
_entity_poly.type
_entity_poly.pdbx_seq_one_letter_code
_entity_poly.pdbx_strand_id
1 'polypeptide(L)'
;MRNSFLWAGFLVALIASVMNACQGEQEIKKAQFFTNGKSLFATKCANCHGSEGEGLGNLYPPLTDTTFLYTMRKELPCIVKYGLHEELTIENRKFDTEMPANPTLTDQEIAYILTYVGNSFGNDLGFVSTEEVAVHLKNCAATN
;
A
#
# COMPACT_ATOMS: atom_id res chain seq x y z
N MET A 1 -12.81 -49.25 -5.52
CA MET A 1 -13.53 -47.99 -5.21
C MET A 1 -13.18 -47.41 -3.83
N ARG A 2 -13.00 -48.24 -2.78
CA ARG A 2 -12.73 -47.76 -1.40
C ARG A 2 -11.37 -47.04 -1.18
N ASN A 3 -10.32 -47.40 -1.95
CA ASN A 3 -9.05 -46.68 -1.91
C ASN A 3 -9.09 -45.30 -2.58
N SER A 4 -9.98 -45.07 -3.55
CA SER A 4 -10.04 -43.78 -4.26
C SER A 4 -10.47 -42.64 -3.34
N PHE A 5 -11.32 -42.94 -2.34
CA PHE A 5 -11.74 -41.98 -1.32
C PHE A 5 -10.63 -41.70 -0.29
N LEU A 6 -9.79 -42.68 0.04
CA LEU A 6 -8.64 -42.48 0.94
C LEU A 6 -7.54 -41.62 0.29
N TRP A 7 -7.25 -41.85 -0.99
CA TRP A 7 -6.30 -41.04 -1.74
C TRP A 7 -6.83 -39.62 -1.99
N ALA A 8 -8.13 -39.45 -2.28
CA ALA A 8 -8.75 -38.14 -2.38
C ALA A 8 -8.70 -37.37 -1.04
N GLY A 9 -8.97 -38.04 0.09
CA GLY A 9 -8.86 -37.43 1.42
C GLY A 9 -7.42 -37.02 1.77
N PHE A 10 -6.43 -37.84 1.40
CA PHE A 10 -5.01 -37.50 1.61
C PHE A 10 -4.56 -36.33 0.73
N LEU A 11 -5.02 -36.27 -0.52
CA LEU A 11 -4.72 -35.16 -1.44
C LEU A 11 -5.34 -33.84 -0.94
N VAL A 12 -6.58 -33.87 -0.45
CA VAL A 12 -7.26 -32.70 0.13
C VAL A 12 -6.55 -32.23 1.41
N ALA A 13 -6.12 -33.15 2.27
CA ALA A 13 -5.37 -32.81 3.48
C ALA A 13 -3.98 -32.21 3.17
N LEU A 14 -3.30 -32.73 2.14
CA LEU A 14 -2.04 -32.17 1.64
C LEU A 14 -2.24 -30.75 1.06
N ILE A 15 -3.28 -30.53 0.26
CA ILE A 15 -3.58 -29.20 -0.28
C ILE A 15 -3.90 -28.20 0.84
N ALA A 16 -4.70 -28.60 1.83
CA ALA A 16 -5.06 -27.74 2.97
C ALA A 16 -3.85 -27.33 3.82
N SER A 17 -2.91 -28.26 4.07
CA SER A 17 -1.69 -27.96 4.83
C SER A 17 -0.74 -27.01 4.09
N VAL A 18 -0.65 -27.11 2.75
CA VAL A 18 0.14 -26.20 1.92
C VAL A 18 -0.45 -24.78 1.92
N MET A 19 -1.77 -24.65 1.80
CA MET A 19 -2.45 -23.33 1.82
C MET A 19 -2.23 -22.57 3.12
N ASN A 20 -2.23 -23.27 4.27
CA ASN A 20 -2.01 -22.65 5.57
C ASN A 20 -0.57 -22.12 5.73
N ALA A 21 0.41 -22.76 5.08
CA ALA A 21 1.80 -22.29 5.10
C ALA A 21 2.01 -21.02 4.26
N CYS A 22 1.34 -20.91 3.10
CA CYS A 22 1.44 -19.73 2.24
C CYS A 22 0.90 -18.45 2.90
N GLN A 23 -0.16 -18.55 3.71
CA GLN A 23 -0.70 -17.41 4.44
C GLN A 23 0.30 -16.85 5.46
N GLY A 24 1.08 -17.72 6.11
CA GLY A 24 2.11 -17.30 7.06
C GLY A 24 3.23 -16.47 6.43
N GLU A 25 3.69 -16.83 5.23
CA GLU A 25 4.74 -16.08 4.54
C GLU A 25 4.29 -14.66 4.18
N GLN A 26 3.06 -14.51 3.70
CA GLN A 26 2.53 -13.21 3.28
C GLN A 26 2.33 -12.26 4.47
N GLU A 27 1.84 -12.77 5.60
CA GLU A 27 1.70 -11.97 6.83
C GLU A 27 3.07 -11.53 7.38
N ILE A 28 4.09 -12.38 7.32
CA ILE A 28 5.46 -12.00 7.72
C ILE A 28 5.99 -10.89 6.82
N LYS A 29 5.82 -10.99 5.50
CA LYS A 29 6.23 -9.94 4.55
C LYS A 29 5.47 -8.64 4.80
N LYS A 30 4.15 -8.70 5.01
CA LYS A 30 3.33 -7.53 5.34
C LYS A 30 3.85 -6.85 6.61
N ALA A 31 4.15 -7.60 7.67
CA ALA A 31 4.69 -7.05 8.91
C ALA A 31 6.07 -6.39 8.73
N GLN A 32 6.95 -6.98 7.92
CA GLN A 32 8.25 -6.39 7.59
C GLN A 32 8.08 -5.08 6.82
N PHE A 33 7.24 -5.07 5.78
CA PHE A 33 6.98 -3.88 4.96
C PHE A 33 6.35 -2.77 5.80
N PHE A 34 5.38 -3.12 6.65
CA PHE A 34 4.74 -2.20 7.58
C PHE A 34 5.75 -1.55 8.52
N THR A 35 6.65 -2.35 9.12
CA THR A 35 7.67 -1.85 10.07
C THR A 35 8.64 -0.88 9.39
N ASN A 36 9.15 -1.24 8.21
CA ASN A 36 10.04 -0.36 7.45
C ASN A 36 9.31 0.89 6.96
N GLY A 37 8.06 0.72 6.52
CA GLY A 37 7.20 1.80 6.04
C GLY A 37 6.92 2.85 7.10
N LYS A 38 6.70 2.43 8.35
CA LYS A 38 6.55 3.34 9.49
C LYS A 38 7.76 4.27 9.65
N SER A 39 8.97 3.73 9.57
CA SER A 39 10.21 4.51 9.70
C SER A 39 10.38 5.50 8.55
N LEU A 40 10.09 5.07 7.32
CA LEU A 40 10.16 5.94 6.15
C LEU A 40 9.09 7.04 6.21
N PHE A 41 7.85 6.69 6.55
CA PHE A 41 6.75 7.63 6.70
C PHE A 41 7.09 8.74 7.69
N ALA A 42 7.63 8.39 8.87
CA ALA A 42 8.02 9.35 9.89
C ALA A 42 9.04 10.39 9.39
N THR A 43 9.91 10.02 8.47
CA THR A 43 11.00 10.89 7.97
C THR A 43 10.69 11.59 6.65
N LYS A 44 9.77 11.04 5.85
CA LYS A 44 9.47 11.52 4.48
C LYS A 44 8.07 12.12 4.33
N CYS A 45 7.10 11.71 5.15
CA CYS A 45 5.68 11.99 4.90
C CYS A 45 5.01 12.74 6.07
N ALA A 46 5.37 12.41 7.30
CA ALA A 46 4.68 12.89 8.51
C ALA A 46 4.73 14.41 8.71
N ASN A 47 5.72 15.10 8.15
CA ASN A 47 5.82 16.56 8.24
C ASN A 47 4.64 17.28 7.57
N CYS A 48 4.02 16.67 6.55
CA CYS A 48 2.86 17.23 5.85
C CYS A 48 1.58 16.47 6.21
N HIS A 49 1.61 15.14 6.20
CA HIS A 49 0.43 14.31 6.44
C HIS A 49 0.13 14.09 7.93
N GLY A 50 0.96 14.60 8.85
CA GLY A 50 0.82 14.39 10.28
C GLY A 50 1.33 13.02 10.72
N SER A 51 1.61 12.88 12.02
CA SER A 51 2.10 11.61 12.59
C SER A 51 1.04 10.53 12.65
N GLU A 52 -0.23 10.92 12.66
CA GLU A 52 -1.41 10.05 12.68
C GLU A 52 -2.16 10.07 11.33
N GLY A 53 -1.53 10.60 10.27
CA GLY A 53 -2.16 10.68 8.95
C GLY A 53 -3.31 11.69 8.88
N GLU A 54 -3.43 12.59 9.84
CA GLU A 54 -4.54 13.53 10.01
C GLU A 54 -4.50 14.72 9.03
N GLY A 55 -3.37 14.93 8.35
CA GLY A 55 -3.15 16.08 7.48
C GLY A 55 -3.10 17.40 8.24
N LEU A 56 -3.37 18.52 7.55
CA LEU A 56 -3.41 19.85 8.15
C LEU A 56 -4.51 20.70 7.52
N GLY A 57 -5.70 20.68 8.13
CA GLY A 57 -6.84 21.49 7.68
C GLY A 57 -7.19 21.24 6.21
N ASN A 58 -7.13 22.28 5.39
CA ASN A 58 -7.30 22.22 3.93
C ASN A 58 -5.98 22.34 3.16
N LEU A 59 -4.84 22.36 3.87
CA LEU A 59 -3.53 22.50 3.25
C LEU A 59 -2.97 21.13 2.85
N TYR A 60 -2.93 20.18 3.79
CA TYR A 60 -2.46 18.83 3.52
C TYR A 60 -3.58 17.82 3.73
N PRO A 61 -3.84 16.93 2.76
CA PRO A 61 -4.92 15.98 2.85
C PRO A 61 -4.65 14.90 3.90
N PRO A 62 -5.69 14.41 4.58
CA PRO A 62 -5.56 13.27 5.48
C PRO A 62 -5.34 11.98 4.68
N LEU A 63 -4.71 11.01 5.33
CA LEU A 63 -4.51 9.64 4.85
C LEU A 63 -5.46 8.65 5.55
N THR A 64 -6.50 9.15 6.21
CA THR A 64 -7.54 8.36 6.91
C THR A 64 -8.68 7.92 5.99
N ASP A 65 -8.80 8.51 4.79
CA ASP A 65 -9.84 8.14 3.82
C ASP A 65 -9.46 6.84 3.11
N THR A 66 -9.86 5.72 3.69
CA THR A 66 -9.63 4.38 3.14
C THR A 66 -10.24 4.22 1.74
N THR A 67 -11.37 4.87 1.47
CA THR A 67 -12.05 4.77 0.17
C THR A 67 -11.22 5.45 -0.90
N PHE A 68 -10.76 6.68 -0.64
CA PHE A 68 -9.86 7.39 -1.53
C PHE A 68 -8.59 6.58 -1.82
N LEU A 69 -7.91 6.11 -0.76
CA LEU A 69 -6.68 5.32 -0.90
C LEU A 69 -6.89 4.02 -1.67
N TYR A 70 -8.05 3.36 -1.49
CA TYR A 70 -8.41 2.18 -2.27
C TYR A 70 -8.63 2.51 -3.74
N THR A 71 -9.39 3.56 -4.04
CA THR A 71 -9.71 3.95 -5.42
C THR A 71 -8.47 4.39 -6.19
N MET A 72 -7.54 5.07 -5.53
CA MET A 72 -6.31 5.62 -6.11
C MET A 72 -5.13 4.64 -6.04
N ARG A 73 -5.35 3.38 -5.65
CA ARG A 73 -4.26 2.43 -5.34
C ARG A 73 -3.23 2.30 -6.46
N LYS A 74 -3.65 2.43 -7.72
CA LYS A 74 -2.76 2.30 -8.90
C LYS A 74 -1.94 3.56 -9.15
N GLU A 75 -2.45 4.70 -8.74
CA GLU A 75 -1.89 6.03 -8.92
C GLU A 75 -0.98 6.43 -7.75
N LEU A 76 -1.23 5.90 -6.54
CA LEU A 76 -0.45 6.21 -5.32
C LEU A 76 1.07 6.04 -5.50
N PRO A 77 1.60 4.98 -6.15
CA PRO A 77 3.05 4.89 -6.39
C PRO A 77 3.60 6.08 -7.18
N CYS A 78 2.86 6.55 -8.18
CA CYS A 78 3.24 7.67 -9.03
C CYS A 78 3.19 8.99 -8.26
N ILE A 79 2.15 9.20 -7.46
CA ILE A 79 2.02 10.36 -6.58
C ILE A 79 3.20 10.44 -5.61
N VAL A 80 3.59 9.31 -4.99
CA VAL A 80 4.74 9.27 -4.07
C VAL A 80 6.06 9.57 -4.80
N LYS A 81 6.28 8.96 -5.97
CA LYS A 81 7.56 9.05 -6.71
C LYS A 81 7.75 10.39 -7.41
N TYR A 82 6.70 10.87 -8.08
CA TYR A 82 6.73 12.00 -9.00
C TYR A 82 6.00 13.24 -8.49
N GLY A 83 5.30 13.13 -7.34
CA GLY A 83 4.53 14.23 -6.79
C GLY A 83 3.14 14.35 -7.40
N LEU A 84 2.43 15.40 -7.00
CA LEU A 84 1.10 15.72 -7.51
C LEU A 84 0.90 17.25 -7.49
N HIS A 85 0.47 17.80 -8.63
CA HIS A 85 0.22 19.24 -8.80
C HIS A 85 -1.26 19.55 -9.13
N GLU A 86 -2.12 18.54 -9.18
CA GLU A 86 -3.53 18.70 -9.56
C GLU A 86 -4.42 18.86 -8.32
N GLU A 87 -5.52 19.61 -8.48
CA GLU A 87 -6.55 19.74 -7.44
C GLU A 87 -7.17 18.36 -7.15
N LEU A 88 -7.17 17.96 -5.87
CA LEU A 88 -7.87 16.77 -5.40
C LEU A 88 -9.09 17.14 -4.56
N THR A 89 -10.11 16.28 -4.63
CA THR A 89 -11.21 16.31 -3.67
C THR A 89 -11.18 15.05 -2.82
N ILE A 90 -10.97 15.20 -1.51
CA ILE A 90 -10.95 14.12 -0.51
C ILE A 90 -11.96 14.49 0.57
N GLU A 91 -12.89 13.59 0.91
CA GLU A 91 -13.97 13.85 1.88
C GLU A 91 -14.76 15.15 1.62
N ASN A 92 -15.05 15.48 0.35
CA ASN A 92 -15.69 16.74 -0.09
C ASN A 92 -14.89 18.03 0.21
N ARG A 93 -13.61 17.91 0.57
CA ARG A 93 -12.68 19.04 0.72
C ARG A 93 -11.74 19.09 -0.46
N LYS A 94 -11.49 20.31 -0.96
CA LYS A 94 -10.56 20.57 -2.06
C LYS A 94 -9.16 20.82 -1.52
N PHE A 95 -8.18 20.19 -2.15
CA PHE A 95 -6.76 20.34 -1.86
C PHE A 95 -6.06 20.71 -3.17
N ASP A 96 -5.42 21.88 -3.18
CA ASP A 96 -4.68 22.43 -4.33
C ASP A 96 -3.20 22.68 -3.97
N THR A 97 -2.73 22.00 -2.92
CA THR A 97 -1.34 22.09 -2.50
C THR A 97 -0.54 21.01 -3.20
N GLU A 98 0.57 21.43 -3.81
CA GLU A 98 1.52 20.51 -4.44
C GLU A 98 2.09 19.52 -3.42
N MET A 99 2.04 18.24 -3.78
CA MET A 99 2.80 17.19 -3.11
C MET A 99 4.16 17.02 -3.83
N PRO A 100 5.29 17.31 -3.18
CA PRO A 100 6.59 17.18 -3.81
C PRO A 100 6.95 15.74 -4.19
N ALA A 101 7.68 15.59 -5.29
CA ALA A 101 8.24 14.31 -5.73
C ALA A 101 9.27 13.75 -4.74
N ASN A 102 9.34 12.42 -4.63
CA ASN A 102 10.40 11.71 -3.92
C ASN A 102 11.21 10.82 -4.88
N PRO A 103 11.99 11.41 -5.81
CA PRO A 103 12.63 10.66 -6.90
C PRO A 103 13.69 9.68 -6.42
N THR A 104 14.23 9.86 -5.21
CA THR A 104 15.26 8.98 -4.63
C THR A 104 14.68 7.70 -4.05
N LEU A 105 13.38 7.63 -3.76
CA LEU A 105 12.77 6.44 -3.19
C LEU A 105 12.74 5.31 -4.23
N THR A 106 13.20 4.14 -3.83
CA THR A 106 13.12 2.91 -4.63
C THR A 106 11.69 2.36 -4.63
N ASP A 107 11.38 1.50 -5.61
CA ASP A 107 10.09 0.81 -5.70
C ASP A 107 9.75 0.05 -4.40
N GLN A 108 10.75 -0.56 -3.78
CA GLN A 108 10.59 -1.28 -2.52
C GLN A 108 10.27 -0.34 -1.35
N GLU A 109 10.94 0.80 -1.25
CA GLU A 109 10.65 1.79 -0.21
C GLU A 109 9.25 2.40 -0.37
N ILE A 110 8.80 2.61 -1.60
CA ILE A 110 7.42 3.04 -1.88
C ILE A 110 6.44 1.94 -1.45
N ALA A 111 6.72 0.67 -1.74
CA ALA A 111 5.89 -0.44 -1.29
C ALA A 111 5.80 -0.54 0.25
N TYR A 112 6.91 -0.27 0.96
CA TYR A 112 6.92 -0.16 2.41
C TYR A 112 5.98 0.95 2.89
N ILE A 113 6.12 2.17 2.34
CA ILE A 113 5.29 3.32 2.72
C ILE A 113 3.82 3.04 2.46
N LEU A 114 3.45 2.54 1.27
CA LEU A 114 2.06 2.28 0.91
C LEU A 114 1.44 1.14 1.74
N THR A 115 2.22 0.10 2.07
CA THR A 115 1.79 -0.93 3.01
C THR A 115 1.55 -0.35 4.40
N TYR A 116 2.41 0.53 4.88
CA TYR A 116 2.22 1.17 6.18
C TYR A 116 0.97 2.07 6.20
N VAL A 117 0.84 2.99 5.24
CA VAL A 117 -0.31 3.92 5.14
C VAL A 117 -1.62 3.17 4.98
N GLY A 118 -1.66 2.18 4.07
CA GLY A 118 -2.84 1.37 3.80
C GLY A 118 -3.29 0.47 4.95
N ASN A 119 -2.49 0.33 6.02
CA ASN A 119 -2.84 -0.46 7.21
C ASN A 119 -2.67 0.36 8.51
N SER A 120 -2.65 1.68 8.40
CA SER A 120 -2.59 2.63 9.52
C SER A 120 -3.80 3.55 9.47
N PHE A 121 -4.00 4.36 10.51
CA PHE A 121 -4.99 5.45 10.50
C PHE A 121 -6.45 5.00 10.28
N GLY A 122 -6.75 3.74 10.62
CA GLY A 122 -8.06 3.12 10.40
C GLY A 122 -8.20 2.38 9.07
N ASN A 123 -7.17 2.40 8.21
CA ASN A 123 -7.16 1.68 6.93
C ASN A 123 -6.86 0.18 7.12
N ASP A 124 -7.43 -0.64 6.24
CA ASP A 124 -7.08 -2.07 6.08
C ASP A 124 -7.12 -2.46 4.59
N LEU A 125 -6.11 -2.02 3.85
CA LEU A 125 -5.96 -2.22 2.41
C LEU A 125 -5.04 -3.40 2.06
N GLY A 126 -4.53 -4.11 3.06
CA GLY A 126 -3.67 -5.27 2.86
C GLY A 126 -2.26 -4.93 2.37
N PHE A 127 -1.57 -5.94 1.86
CA PHE A 127 -0.18 -5.85 1.44
C PHE A 127 -0.03 -5.15 0.08
N VAL A 128 0.96 -4.27 -0.06
CA VAL A 128 1.39 -3.67 -1.34
C VAL A 128 2.77 -4.22 -1.67
N SER A 129 2.91 -4.95 -2.77
CA SER A 129 4.19 -5.58 -3.13
C SER A 129 5.11 -4.65 -3.94
N THR A 130 6.41 -4.92 -3.93
CA THR A 130 7.38 -4.19 -4.76
C THR A 130 7.06 -4.34 -6.24
N GLU A 131 6.58 -5.52 -6.66
CA GLU A 131 6.21 -5.80 -8.05
C GLU A 131 4.97 -5.00 -8.47
N GLU A 132 3.96 -4.90 -7.60
CA GLU A 132 2.78 -4.04 -7.81
C GLU A 132 3.22 -2.59 -8.05
N VAL A 133 4.07 -2.06 -7.17
CA VAL A 133 4.63 -0.70 -7.30
C VAL A 133 5.41 -0.53 -8.61
N ALA A 134 6.30 -1.46 -8.94
CA ALA A 134 7.11 -1.38 -10.16
C ALA A 134 6.25 -1.38 -11.43
N VAL A 135 5.16 -2.15 -11.45
CA VAL A 135 4.20 -2.15 -12.56
C VAL A 135 3.52 -0.79 -12.70
N HIS A 136 3.05 -0.21 -11.60
CA HIS A 136 2.38 1.08 -11.63
C HIS A 136 3.31 2.23 -12.01
N LEU A 137 4.55 2.25 -11.49
CA LEU A 137 5.54 3.27 -11.82
C LEU A 137 5.92 3.28 -13.30
N LYS A 138 5.97 2.11 -13.95
CA LYS A 138 6.20 2.03 -15.40
C LYS A 138 5.07 2.67 -16.19
N ASN A 139 3.83 2.54 -15.74
CA ASN A 139 2.66 3.04 -16.46
C ASN A 139 2.58 4.58 -16.44
N CYS A 140 2.99 5.22 -15.35
CA CYS A 140 3.00 6.69 -15.26
C CYS A 140 4.31 7.34 -15.74
N ALA A 141 5.43 6.61 -15.74
CA ALA A 141 6.65 7.08 -16.41
C ALA A 141 6.47 7.17 -17.94
N ALA A 142 5.48 6.47 -18.51
CA ALA A 142 5.15 6.55 -19.93
C ALA A 142 4.22 7.72 -20.29
N THR A 143 3.67 8.42 -19.30
CA THR A 143 2.69 9.51 -19.49
C THR A 143 3.17 10.86 -18.98
N ASN A 144 4.33 10.90 -18.30
CA ASN A 144 5.02 12.11 -17.82
C ASN A 144 6.23 12.42 -18.70
#